data_AF-A0A9E5VPI2-F1
#
_entry.id   AF-A0A9E5VPI2-F1
#
_cell.length_a   1.000
_cell.length_b   1.000
_cell.length_c   1.000
_cell.angle_alpha   90.00
_cell.angle_beta   90.00
_cell.angle_gamma   90.00
#
_symmetry.space_group_name_H-M   'P 1'
#
loop_
_entity.id
_entity.type
_entity.pdbx_description
1 polymer ?
#
loop_
_entity_poly.entity_id
_entity_poly.type
_entity_poly.pdbx_seq_one_letter_code
_entity_poly.pdbx_strand_id
1 'polypeptide(L)'
;WLAKHHYRYWQVLPLNPVGPGYSPYMSTCSEAIETRYISLDVLTKQGLIRHTASHRPHAQYIDYYDVDRWKDKYLWKAYQKFLKTKMRGYQKFKKDNPWLTSYATYIIFHNENNMRPWNEWTDEQIHYFENHSSYPEDKKELAEFYIFLQFIAYKQWMKLWNYAKKKGIIVIADCPFYVGIDSTDCWLHKEQFLMDEKYNPTMVSGVPPDCFSDDGQLWGTPIFDFEVMKKDNYQFLVDRLGSLAKTCDYLRLDHFRAFDTYCVIPAEDENARRGKWEIGPRYDFFDALYKKYPDIKLIAEDLGDLFQGVHDLRDHYKLPGMFIMEFCVFDIHAESKPSQLVYPGTHDNQTLEGWFKTLPPWNKTFLKNRFPGQKDLVKAVFEHTWNVPSLMTIFPLQDLLRLDDRARLNWPGTVGSPNWTWKLKDTSWVKKIKLGQ
;
A
#
# COMPACT_ATOMS: atom_id res chain seq x y z
N TRP A 1 8.31 21.39 3.22
CA TRP A 1 9.74 21.07 3.06
C TRP A 1 10.05 20.65 1.63
N LEU A 2 9.37 19.62 1.10
CA LEU A 2 9.52 19.15 -0.30
C LEU A 2 9.54 20.28 -1.32
N ALA A 3 8.43 21.05 -1.41
CA ALA A 3 8.33 22.15 -2.38
C ALA A 3 9.39 23.26 -2.21
N LYS A 4 9.90 23.47 -0.98
CA LYS A 4 10.97 24.47 -0.72
C LYS A 4 12.31 24.01 -1.28
N HIS A 5 12.54 22.70 -1.35
CA HIS A 5 13.77 22.09 -1.86
C HIS A 5 13.55 21.48 -3.26
N HIS A 6 12.56 21.99 -4.00
CA HIS A 6 12.29 21.63 -5.39
C HIS A 6 11.95 20.16 -5.67
N TYR A 7 11.70 19.34 -4.64
CA TYR A 7 11.07 18.04 -4.83
C TYR A 7 9.68 18.22 -5.43
N ARG A 8 9.32 17.34 -6.38
CA ARG A 8 8.03 17.35 -7.08
C ARG A 8 7.16 16.15 -6.76
N TYR A 9 7.73 15.06 -6.26
CA TYR A 9 7.02 13.81 -6.05
C TYR A 9 6.99 13.46 -4.57
N TRP A 10 5.85 12.92 -4.12
CA TRP A 10 5.71 12.30 -2.81
C TRP A 10 5.01 10.96 -2.98
N GLN A 11 5.76 9.89 -2.80
CA GLN A 11 5.21 8.54 -2.81
C GLN A 11 4.80 8.11 -1.41
N VAL A 12 3.64 7.48 -1.33
CA VAL A 12 3.10 6.86 -0.12
C VAL A 12 2.79 5.40 -0.39
N LEU A 13 2.93 4.56 0.63
CA LEU A 13 2.43 3.19 0.62
C LEU A 13 0.89 3.19 0.66
N PRO A 14 0.22 2.02 0.53
CA PRO A 14 -1.22 1.96 0.63
C PRO A 14 -1.74 2.63 1.90
N LEU A 15 -2.78 3.45 1.76
CA LEU A 15 -3.37 4.21 2.86
C LEU A 15 -4.50 3.46 3.56
N ASN A 16 -4.75 2.24 3.12
CA ASN A 16 -5.88 1.43 3.55
C ASN A 16 -5.68 0.84 4.95
N PRO A 17 -6.76 0.48 5.66
CA PRO A 17 -6.66 -0.16 6.97
C PRO A 17 -5.88 -1.47 6.89
N VAL A 18 -4.95 -1.65 7.82
CA VAL A 18 -4.08 -2.84 7.85
C VAL A 18 -4.67 -3.97 8.68
N GLY A 19 -4.52 -5.19 8.19
CA GLY A 19 -4.83 -6.43 8.91
C GLY A 19 -3.73 -6.88 9.88
N PRO A 20 -3.78 -8.15 10.33
CA PRO A 20 -2.72 -8.74 11.15
C PRO A 20 -1.32 -8.56 10.55
N GLY A 21 -0.32 -8.30 11.39
CA GLY A 21 1.05 -7.99 10.95
C GLY A 21 1.26 -6.55 10.47
N TYR A 22 0.20 -5.73 10.41
CA TYR A 22 0.22 -4.30 10.09
C TYR A 22 0.80 -3.94 8.72
N SER A 23 0.78 -4.88 7.77
CA SER A 23 1.22 -4.63 6.40
C SER A 23 0.20 -3.79 5.64
N PRO A 24 0.61 -2.66 5.03
CA PRO A 24 -0.22 -1.90 4.10
C PRO A 24 -0.69 -2.73 2.89
N TYR A 25 0.00 -3.82 2.57
CA TYR A 25 -0.31 -4.72 1.45
C TYR A 25 -1.31 -5.82 1.81
N MET A 26 -1.71 -5.91 3.08
CA MET A 26 -2.75 -6.82 3.56
C MET A 26 -3.93 -6.00 4.11
N SER A 27 -4.59 -5.28 3.21
CA SER A 27 -5.69 -4.37 3.55
C SER A 27 -6.98 -5.13 3.87
N THR A 28 -7.72 -4.63 4.87
CA THR A 28 -9.08 -5.13 5.19
C THR A 28 -10.19 -4.42 4.39
N CYS A 29 -9.86 -3.33 3.67
CA CYS A 29 -10.80 -2.63 2.80
C CYS A 29 -10.07 -1.69 1.84
N SER A 30 -10.19 -1.95 0.53
CA SER A 30 -9.52 -1.16 -0.52
C SER A 30 -10.07 0.26 -0.69
N GLU A 31 -11.28 0.55 -0.20
CA GLU A 31 -11.87 1.89 -0.26
C GLU A 31 -11.70 2.69 1.04
N ALA A 32 -11.41 2.05 2.16
CA ALA A 32 -11.24 2.75 3.43
C ALA A 32 -9.85 3.40 3.54
N ILE A 33 -9.74 4.43 4.38
CA ILE A 33 -8.46 4.99 4.83
C ILE A 33 -8.19 4.53 6.28
N GLU A 34 -6.95 4.16 6.56
CA GLU A 34 -6.45 3.79 7.88
C GLU A 34 -6.70 4.92 8.90
N THR A 35 -7.56 4.63 9.88
CA THR A 35 -8.02 5.61 10.87
C THR A 35 -6.90 6.02 11.85
N ARG A 36 -5.84 5.21 11.98
CA ARG A 36 -4.61 5.59 12.70
C ARG A 36 -3.92 6.82 12.09
N TYR A 37 -4.20 7.19 10.83
CA TYR A 37 -3.71 8.43 10.24
C TYR A 37 -4.49 9.69 10.62
N ILE A 38 -5.66 9.56 11.25
CA ILE A 38 -6.47 10.72 11.68
C ILE A 38 -5.66 11.59 12.66
N SER A 39 -5.37 12.83 12.29
CA SER A 39 -4.67 13.78 13.14
C SER A 39 -5.59 14.31 14.25
N LEU A 40 -5.25 14.00 15.51
CA LEU A 40 -5.97 14.53 16.66
C LEU A 40 -5.73 16.04 16.85
N ASP A 41 -4.59 16.59 16.39
CA ASP A 41 -4.33 18.03 16.39
C ASP A 41 -5.31 18.77 15.47
N VAL A 42 -5.64 18.18 14.31
CA VAL A 42 -6.64 18.74 13.40
C VAL A 42 -8.03 18.68 14.03
N LEU A 43 -8.37 17.61 14.74
CA LEU A 43 -9.63 17.51 15.48
C LEU A 43 -9.73 18.55 16.60
N THR A 44 -8.61 18.82 17.28
CA THR A 44 -8.52 19.86 18.31
C THR A 44 -8.76 21.24 17.71
N LYS A 45 -8.09 21.56 16.60
CA LYS A 45 -8.30 22.82 15.85
C LYS A 45 -9.72 22.99 15.32
N GLN A 46 -10.42 21.89 15.07
CA GLN A 46 -11.84 21.90 14.67
C GLN A 46 -12.81 21.97 15.86
N GLY A 47 -12.31 21.97 17.10
CA GLY A 47 -13.14 21.99 18.31
C GLY A 47 -13.91 20.70 18.58
N LEU A 48 -13.53 19.59 17.92
CA LEU A 48 -14.13 18.27 18.13
C LEU A 48 -13.60 17.60 19.41
N ILE A 49 -12.36 17.91 19.78
CA ILE A 49 -11.77 17.56 21.08
C ILE A 49 -11.07 18.78 21.67
N ARG A 50 -10.88 18.81 23.00
CA ARG A 50 -10.32 19.99 23.70
C ARG A 50 -8.80 20.05 23.65
N HIS A 51 -8.14 18.96 23.98
CA HIS A 51 -6.69 18.81 23.98
C HIS A 51 -6.33 17.33 23.90
N THR A 52 -5.12 17.05 23.47
CA THR A 52 -4.51 15.72 23.43
C THR A 52 -3.27 15.74 24.31
N ALA A 53 -3.04 14.65 25.06
CA ALA A 53 -1.76 14.48 25.73
C ALA A 53 -0.67 14.17 24.70
N SER A 54 0.59 14.55 24.95
CA SER A 54 1.69 14.03 24.15
C SER A 54 1.78 12.50 24.32
N HIS A 55 2.06 11.78 23.24
CA HIS A 55 2.13 10.32 23.26
C HIS A 55 3.39 9.84 22.54
N ARG A 56 4.32 9.28 23.32
CA ARG A 56 5.63 8.78 22.87
C ARG A 56 6.28 9.66 21.80
N PRO A 57 6.50 10.98 22.05
CA PRO A 57 6.93 11.94 21.03
C PRO A 57 8.35 11.69 20.50
N HIS A 58 9.11 10.79 21.13
CA HIS A 58 10.49 10.45 20.76
C HIS A 58 10.67 8.98 20.37
N ALA A 59 9.60 8.20 20.28
CA ALA A 59 9.67 6.83 19.81
C ALA A 59 10.06 6.79 18.33
N GLN A 60 10.96 5.88 17.98
CA GLN A 60 11.42 5.64 16.60
C GLN A 60 10.67 4.49 15.92
N TYR A 61 9.87 3.77 16.69
CA TYR A 61 9.05 2.65 16.24
C TYR A 61 7.60 2.85 16.69
N ILE A 62 6.67 2.44 15.85
CA ILE A 62 5.23 2.46 16.09
C ILE A 62 4.88 1.21 16.89
N ASP A 63 4.25 1.43 18.04
CA ASP A 63 3.55 0.41 18.81
C ASP A 63 2.06 0.53 18.44
N TYR A 64 1.63 -0.24 17.46
CA TYR A 64 0.28 -0.10 16.86
C TYR A 64 -0.83 -0.29 17.90
N TYR A 65 -0.69 -1.28 18.79
CA TYR A 65 -1.66 -1.54 19.85
C TYR A 65 -1.74 -0.38 20.86
N ASP A 66 -0.60 0.22 21.22
CA ASP A 66 -0.59 1.41 22.08
C ASP A 66 -1.21 2.63 21.39
N VAL A 67 -0.95 2.81 20.08
CA VAL A 67 -1.55 3.88 19.27
C VAL A 67 -3.07 3.76 19.25
N ASP A 68 -3.62 2.57 19.02
CA ASP A 68 -5.07 2.34 18.96
C ASP A 68 -5.72 2.69 20.30
N ARG A 69 -5.26 2.05 21.37
CA ARG A 69 -5.74 2.30 22.73
C ARG A 69 -5.65 3.78 23.11
N TRP A 70 -4.59 4.46 22.67
CA TRP A 70 -4.41 5.87 22.96
C TRP A 70 -5.32 6.77 22.13
N LYS A 71 -5.53 6.49 20.83
CA LYS A 71 -6.33 7.33 19.93
C LYS A 71 -7.83 7.11 20.07
N ASP A 72 -8.29 5.88 20.31
CA ASP A 72 -9.71 5.52 20.28
C ASP A 72 -10.54 6.34 21.25
N LYS A 73 -10.03 6.59 22.46
CA LYS A 73 -10.71 7.45 23.45
C LYS A 73 -10.91 8.89 22.96
N TYR A 74 -10.03 9.41 22.12
CA TYR A 74 -10.16 10.76 21.55
C TYR A 74 -11.07 10.75 20.32
N LEU A 75 -10.97 9.72 19.49
CA LEU A 75 -11.84 9.54 18.33
C LEU A 75 -13.30 9.41 18.77
N TRP A 76 -13.58 8.64 19.82
CA TRP A 76 -14.91 8.54 20.40
C TRP A 76 -15.42 9.88 20.93
N LYS A 77 -14.60 10.63 21.67
CA LYS A 77 -14.95 11.99 22.12
C LYS A 77 -15.23 12.95 20.96
N ALA A 78 -14.46 12.84 19.89
CA ALA A 78 -14.66 13.63 18.67
C ALA A 78 -16.01 13.32 18.03
N TYR A 79 -16.39 12.04 17.98
CA TYR A 79 -17.69 11.60 17.48
C TYR A 79 -18.85 12.14 18.33
N GLN A 80 -18.76 12.03 19.65
CA GLN A 80 -19.79 12.55 20.58
C GLN A 80 -19.96 14.08 20.44
N LYS A 81 -18.89 14.82 20.14
CA LYS A 81 -18.96 16.25 19.84
C LYS A 81 -19.50 16.52 18.42
N PHE A 82 -19.14 15.67 17.45
CA PHE A 82 -19.63 15.73 16.08
C PHE A 82 -21.16 15.61 16.01
N LEU A 83 -21.76 14.70 16.77
CA LEU A 83 -23.22 14.53 16.86
C LEU A 83 -23.96 15.84 17.19
N LYS A 84 -23.32 16.73 17.95
CA LYS A 84 -23.88 18.03 18.36
C LYS A 84 -23.61 19.17 17.37
N THR A 85 -22.65 19.01 16.46
CA THR A 85 -22.15 20.09 15.59
C THR A 85 -22.58 19.97 14.14
N LYS A 86 -23.04 18.79 13.70
CA LYS A 86 -23.54 18.51 12.33
C LYS A 86 -22.60 19.07 11.24
N MET A 87 -21.41 18.49 11.09
CA MET A 87 -20.43 18.99 10.12
C MET A 87 -20.94 18.93 8.67
N ARG A 88 -20.76 20.04 7.94
CA ARG A 88 -21.09 20.14 6.52
C ARG A 88 -20.37 19.06 5.70
N GLY A 89 -21.12 18.45 4.79
CA GLY A 89 -20.62 17.44 3.85
C GLY A 89 -20.77 16.00 4.32
N TYR A 90 -21.07 15.73 5.60
CA TYR A 90 -21.17 14.36 6.11
C TYR A 90 -22.26 13.53 5.40
N GLN A 91 -23.49 14.06 5.30
CA GLN A 91 -24.58 13.33 4.64
C GLN A 91 -24.33 13.11 3.15
N LYS A 92 -23.70 14.08 2.48
CA LYS A 92 -23.26 13.93 1.09
C LYS A 92 -22.17 12.86 0.97
N PHE A 93 -21.18 12.87 1.86
CA PHE A 93 -20.13 11.86 1.90
C PHE A 93 -20.72 10.45 2.05
N LYS A 94 -21.66 10.25 2.98
CA LYS A 94 -22.38 8.97 3.12
C LYS A 94 -23.11 8.55 1.85
N LYS A 95 -23.86 9.48 1.24
CA LYS A 95 -24.60 9.21 0.01
C LYS A 95 -23.69 8.86 -1.17
N ASP A 96 -22.56 9.55 -1.30
CA ASP A 96 -21.62 9.36 -2.40
C ASP A 96 -20.73 8.11 -2.21
N ASN A 97 -20.74 7.48 -1.03
CA ASN A 97 -19.88 6.35 -0.67
C ASN A 97 -20.71 5.23 -0.02
N PRO A 98 -21.52 4.48 -0.80
CA PRO A 98 -22.40 3.42 -0.26
C PRO A 98 -21.64 2.28 0.42
N TRP A 99 -20.38 2.04 0.04
CA TRP A 99 -19.48 1.06 0.68
C TRP A 99 -19.28 1.28 2.19
N LEU A 100 -19.53 2.50 2.69
CA LEU A 100 -19.42 2.82 4.11
C LEU A 100 -20.35 1.97 4.97
N THR A 101 -21.52 1.59 4.45
CA THR A 101 -22.46 0.73 5.16
C THR A 101 -21.88 -0.66 5.35
N SER A 102 -21.38 -1.28 4.28
CA SER A 102 -20.79 -2.62 4.35
C SER A 102 -19.48 -2.66 5.11
N TYR A 103 -18.65 -1.62 4.99
CA TYR A 103 -17.45 -1.45 5.80
C TYR A 103 -17.75 -1.36 7.30
N ALA A 104 -18.73 -0.56 7.69
CA ALA A 104 -19.13 -0.45 9.09
C ALA A 104 -19.68 -1.78 9.62
N THR A 105 -20.53 -2.47 8.86
CA THR A 105 -21.04 -3.81 9.21
C THR A 105 -19.91 -4.82 9.37
N TYR A 106 -18.96 -4.85 8.43
CA TYR A 106 -17.81 -5.75 8.49
C TYR A 106 -17.00 -5.53 9.76
N ILE A 107 -16.66 -4.29 10.13
CA ILE A 107 -15.89 -4.04 11.37
C ILE A 107 -16.68 -4.49 12.60
N ILE A 108 -18.00 -4.29 12.62
CA ILE A 108 -18.85 -4.72 13.74
C ILE A 108 -18.79 -6.25 13.87
N PHE A 109 -19.07 -6.98 12.79
CA PHE A 109 -19.05 -8.45 12.79
C PHE A 109 -17.65 -9.00 13.07
N HIS A 110 -16.60 -8.38 12.54
CA HIS A 110 -15.22 -8.76 12.82
C HIS A 110 -14.91 -8.67 14.32
N ASN A 111 -15.31 -7.58 14.99
CA ASN A 111 -15.15 -7.44 16.44
C ASN A 111 -15.99 -8.47 17.22
N GLU A 112 -17.24 -8.73 16.82
CA GLU A 112 -18.12 -9.70 17.48
C GLU A 112 -17.58 -11.14 17.38
N ASN A 113 -16.90 -11.44 16.29
CA ASN A 113 -16.24 -12.72 16.04
C ASN A 113 -14.79 -12.77 16.55
N ASN A 114 -14.40 -11.88 17.47
CA ASN A 114 -13.06 -11.83 18.07
C ASN A 114 -11.93 -11.68 17.03
N MET A 115 -12.16 -10.84 16.02
CA MET A 115 -11.23 -10.54 14.92
C MET A 115 -10.89 -11.75 14.04
N ARG A 116 -11.75 -12.77 14.02
CA ARG A 116 -11.64 -13.90 13.10
C ARG A 116 -12.07 -13.51 11.68
N PRO A 117 -11.48 -14.14 10.65
CA PRO A 117 -11.82 -13.83 9.27
C PRO A 117 -13.27 -14.16 8.96
N TRP A 118 -13.83 -13.48 7.95
CA TRP A 118 -15.27 -13.55 7.67
C TRP A 118 -15.79 -14.94 7.27
N ASN A 119 -14.93 -15.80 6.71
CA ASN A 119 -15.27 -17.18 6.37
C ASN A 119 -15.42 -18.08 7.63
N GLU A 120 -15.11 -17.58 8.82
CA GLU A 120 -15.38 -18.25 10.10
C GLU A 120 -16.62 -17.70 10.84
N TRP A 121 -17.32 -16.71 10.27
CA TRP A 121 -18.51 -16.13 10.89
C TRP A 121 -19.74 -17.03 10.76
N THR A 122 -20.87 -16.64 11.36
CA THR A 122 -22.13 -17.34 11.14
C THR A 122 -22.62 -17.17 9.70
N ASP A 123 -23.36 -18.16 9.18
CA ASP A 123 -23.95 -18.07 7.83
C ASP A 123 -24.78 -16.78 7.63
N GLU A 124 -25.53 -16.37 8.66
CA GLU A 124 -26.29 -15.11 8.65
C GLU A 124 -25.41 -13.89 8.43
N GLN A 125 -24.24 -13.84 9.08
CA GLN A 125 -23.29 -12.73 8.92
C GLN A 125 -22.58 -12.80 7.57
N ILE A 126 -22.20 -13.99 7.11
CA ILE A 126 -21.56 -14.19 5.79
C ILE A 126 -22.49 -13.69 4.66
N HIS A 127 -23.78 -13.98 4.77
CA HIS A 127 -24.81 -13.67 3.76
C HIS A 127 -25.65 -12.44 4.09
N TYR A 128 -25.21 -11.61 5.04
CA TYR A 128 -26.00 -10.53 5.62
C TYR A 128 -26.62 -9.58 4.57
N PHE A 129 -25.83 -9.14 3.59
CA PHE A 129 -26.26 -8.20 2.55
C PHE A 129 -27.12 -8.79 1.44
N GLU A 130 -27.39 -10.09 1.45
CA GLU A 130 -28.39 -10.70 0.56
C GLU A 130 -29.81 -10.34 0.99
N ASN A 131 -30.01 -10.13 2.29
CA ASN A 131 -31.31 -9.85 2.89
C ASN A 131 -31.41 -8.44 3.50
N HIS A 132 -30.29 -7.72 3.63
CA HIS A 132 -30.22 -6.41 4.27
C HIS A 132 -29.55 -5.38 3.36
N SER A 133 -29.96 -4.11 3.48
CA SER A 133 -29.35 -2.97 2.77
C SER A 133 -28.70 -1.94 3.70
N SER A 134 -28.79 -2.16 5.02
CA SER A 134 -28.22 -1.31 6.08
C SER A 134 -27.45 -2.17 7.08
N TYR A 135 -26.64 -1.55 7.93
CA TYR A 135 -26.06 -2.22 9.11
C TYR A 135 -27.15 -2.59 10.14
N PRO A 136 -26.87 -3.49 11.11
CA PRO A 136 -27.83 -3.84 12.17
C PRO A 136 -28.25 -2.62 13.00
N GLU A 137 -29.56 -2.42 13.21
CA GLU A 137 -30.09 -1.21 13.86
C GLU A 137 -29.68 -1.11 15.33
N ASP A 138 -29.54 -2.24 16.02
CA ASP A 138 -29.03 -2.29 17.40
C ASP A 138 -27.55 -1.89 17.53
N LYS A 139 -26.82 -1.86 16.40
CA LYS A 139 -25.40 -1.45 16.30
C LYS A 139 -25.21 -0.08 15.66
N LYS A 140 -26.28 0.65 15.41
CA LYS A 140 -26.27 1.92 14.67
C LYS A 140 -25.29 2.95 15.19
N GLU A 141 -25.18 3.15 16.51
CA GLU A 141 -24.25 4.14 17.06
C GLU A 141 -22.80 3.80 16.68
N LEU A 142 -22.45 2.52 16.75
CA LEU A 142 -21.12 2.02 16.41
C LEU A 142 -20.86 2.09 14.90
N ALA A 143 -21.86 1.75 14.08
CA ALA A 143 -21.75 1.89 12.63
C ALA A 143 -21.53 3.36 12.22
N GLU A 144 -22.34 4.28 12.76
CA GLU A 144 -22.20 5.71 12.51
C GLU A 144 -20.87 6.28 13.02
N PHE A 145 -20.31 5.71 14.10
CA PHE A 145 -18.95 6.02 14.56
C PHE A 145 -17.89 5.65 13.52
N TYR A 146 -17.89 4.42 12.99
CA TYR A 146 -16.93 4.01 11.96
C TYR A 146 -17.07 4.83 10.67
N ILE A 147 -18.31 5.13 10.25
CA ILE A 147 -18.59 6.01 9.12
C ILE A 147 -18.05 7.42 9.37
N PHE A 148 -18.20 7.95 10.59
CA PHE A 148 -17.60 9.21 10.99
C PHE A 148 -16.07 9.20 10.89
N LEU A 149 -15.41 8.11 11.31
CA LEU A 149 -13.95 7.99 11.19
C LEU A 149 -13.51 8.08 9.74
N GLN A 150 -14.17 7.36 8.83
CA GLN A 150 -13.85 7.43 7.40
C GLN A 150 -14.10 8.83 6.84
N PHE A 151 -15.20 9.49 7.21
CA PHE A 151 -15.45 10.89 6.81
C PHE A 151 -14.32 11.82 7.23
N ILE A 152 -13.83 11.70 8.48
CA ILE A 152 -12.73 12.50 8.99
C ILE A 152 -11.43 12.16 8.27
N ALA A 153 -11.11 10.88 8.09
CA ALA A 153 -9.90 10.42 7.42
C ALA A 153 -9.82 10.97 5.99
N TYR A 154 -10.88 10.77 5.20
CA TYR A 154 -11.01 11.34 3.86
C TYR A 154 -10.90 12.85 3.83
N LYS A 155 -11.61 13.55 4.74
CA LYS A 155 -11.54 15.02 4.80
C LYS A 155 -10.11 15.52 5.09
N GLN A 156 -9.37 14.83 5.95
CA GLN A 156 -7.99 15.18 6.27
C GLN A 156 -7.04 14.86 5.10
N TRP A 157 -7.16 13.66 4.50
CA TRP A 157 -6.37 13.25 3.35
C TRP A 157 -6.58 14.17 2.15
N MET A 158 -7.83 14.42 1.77
CA MET A 158 -8.15 15.31 0.64
C MET A 158 -7.67 16.74 0.88
N LYS A 159 -7.68 17.22 2.13
CA LYS A 159 -7.10 18.53 2.46
C LYS A 159 -5.58 18.55 2.26
N LEU A 160 -4.88 17.47 2.66
CA LEU A 160 -3.44 17.33 2.49
C LEU A 160 -3.05 17.19 1.01
N TRP A 161 -3.77 16.35 0.26
CA TRP A 161 -3.54 16.16 -1.17
C TRP A 161 -3.77 17.47 -1.96
N ASN A 162 -4.86 18.18 -1.68
CA ASN A 162 -5.10 19.50 -2.29
C ASN A 162 -4.01 20.53 -1.93
N TYR A 163 -3.45 20.45 -0.72
CA TYR A 163 -2.32 21.29 -0.34
C TYR A 163 -1.04 20.92 -1.11
N ALA A 164 -0.76 19.62 -1.28
CA ALA A 164 0.35 19.12 -2.09
C ALA A 164 0.24 19.61 -3.55
N LYS A 165 -0.93 19.46 -4.17
CA LYS A 165 -1.24 19.97 -5.52
C LYS A 165 -0.98 21.47 -5.66
N LYS A 166 -1.48 22.29 -4.71
CA LYS A 166 -1.22 23.75 -4.69
C LYS A 166 0.25 24.12 -4.54
N LYS A 167 1.08 23.19 -4.06
CA LYS A 167 2.54 23.34 -3.94
C LYS A 167 3.30 22.73 -5.11
N GLY A 168 2.60 22.23 -6.14
CA GLY A 168 3.21 21.56 -7.28
C GLY A 168 3.87 20.23 -6.90
N ILE A 169 3.31 19.54 -5.89
CA ILE A 169 3.72 18.20 -5.49
C ILE A 169 2.71 17.19 -6.03
N ILE A 170 3.20 16.21 -6.76
CA ILE A 170 2.48 15.06 -7.31
C ILE A 170 2.54 13.93 -6.27
N VAL A 171 1.38 13.40 -5.88
CA VAL A 171 1.28 12.28 -4.95
C VAL A 171 1.14 10.96 -5.70
N ILE A 172 2.06 10.04 -5.46
CA ILE A 172 2.04 8.68 -5.99
C ILE A 172 1.54 7.77 -4.87
N ALA A 173 0.35 7.20 -5.03
CA ALA A 173 -0.16 6.17 -4.13
C ALA A 173 0.19 4.79 -4.66
N ASP A 174 -0.06 3.78 -3.84
CA ASP A 174 0.27 2.39 -4.11
C ASP A 174 -0.97 1.52 -3.99
N CYS A 175 -1.08 0.50 -4.84
CA CYS A 175 -2.20 -0.42 -4.87
C CYS A 175 -1.67 -1.87 -4.92
N PRO A 176 -1.86 -2.64 -3.84
CA PRO A 176 -1.58 -4.08 -3.83
C PRO A 176 -2.38 -4.78 -4.91
N PHE A 177 -1.78 -5.73 -5.65
CA PHE A 177 -2.53 -6.52 -6.63
C PHE A 177 -3.61 -7.37 -5.94
N TYR A 178 -3.18 -8.20 -5.00
CA TYR A 178 -4.07 -9.07 -4.24
C TYR A 178 -4.75 -8.32 -3.09
N VAL A 179 -5.86 -8.89 -2.61
CA VAL A 179 -6.56 -8.44 -1.40
C VAL A 179 -6.53 -9.55 -0.37
N GLY A 180 -6.49 -9.20 0.92
CA GLY A 180 -6.50 -10.19 1.99
C GLY A 180 -7.82 -10.95 2.04
N ILE A 181 -7.78 -12.22 2.45
CA ILE A 181 -9.01 -13.00 2.73
C ILE A 181 -9.87 -12.28 3.75
N ASP A 182 -9.28 -11.81 4.85
CA ASP A 182 -9.97 -11.09 5.89
C ASP A 182 -10.19 -9.61 5.50
N SER A 183 -11.09 -9.39 4.56
CA SER A 183 -11.41 -8.06 4.06
C SER A 183 -12.86 -7.94 3.61
N THR A 184 -13.37 -6.70 3.64
CA THR A 184 -14.63 -6.33 2.98
C THR A 184 -14.63 -6.65 1.49
N ASP A 185 -13.48 -6.46 0.83
CA ASP A 185 -13.32 -6.73 -0.59
C ASP A 185 -13.62 -8.20 -0.90
N CYS A 186 -13.06 -9.11 -0.09
CA CYS A 186 -13.25 -10.54 -0.25
C CYS A 186 -14.64 -11.02 0.22
N TRP A 187 -15.14 -10.49 1.33
CA TRP A 187 -16.44 -10.87 1.91
C TRP A 187 -17.63 -10.51 1.01
N LEU A 188 -17.58 -9.35 0.36
CA LEU A 188 -18.69 -8.86 -0.48
C LEU A 188 -18.64 -9.40 -1.91
N HIS A 189 -17.49 -9.88 -2.35
CA HIS A 189 -17.24 -10.33 -3.72
C HIS A 189 -16.67 -11.75 -3.75
N LYS A 190 -17.18 -12.62 -2.87
CA LYS A 190 -16.69 -14.00 -2.64
C LYS A 190 -16.55 -14.77 -3.96
N GLU A 191 -17.50 -14.58 -4.87
CA GLU A 191 -17.57 -15.21 -6.18
C GLU A 191 -16.45 -14.81 -7.14
N GLN A 192 -15.73 -13.73 -6.85
CA GLN A 192 -14.61 -13.24 -7.66
C GLN A 192 -13.28 -13.93 -7.31
N PHE A 193 -13.28 -14.90 -6.39
CA PHE A 193 -12.09 -15.58 -5.88
C PHE A 193 -12.20 -17.10 -6.01
N LEU A 194 -11.06 -17.76 -6.17
CA LEU A 194 -10.96 -19.22 -6.19
C LEU A 194 -11.11 -19.79 -4.77
N MET A 195 -12.32 -20.21 -4.42
CA MET A 195 -12.68 -20.69 -3.09
C MET A 195 -13.42 -22.03 -3.12
N ASP A 196 -13.39 -22.74 -1.99
CA ASP A 196 -14.23 -23.92 -1.75
C ASP A 196 -15.66 -23.55 -1.31
N GLU A 197 -16.51 -24.54 -1.08
CA GLU A 197 -17.90 -24.35 -0.63
C GLU A 197 -18.03 -23.68 0.76
N LYS A 198 -16.93 -23.62 1.52
CA LYS A 198 -16.83 -22.96 2.84
C LYS A 198 -16.10 -21.62 2.77
N TYR A 199 -15.88 -21.10 1.57
CA TYR A 199 -15.16 -19.85 1.31
C TYR A 199 -13.69 -19.84 1.78
N ASN A 200 -13.06 -21.01 1.88
CA ASN A 200 -11.61 -21.09 2.04
C ASN A 200 -10.93 -21.00 0.67
N PRO A 201 -9.81 -20.28 0.54
CA PRO A 201 -9.04 -20.25 -0.71
C PRO A 201 -8.58 -21.67 -1.07
N THR A 202 -8.78 -22.07 -2.32
CA THR A 202 -8.23 -23.35 -2.84
C THR A 202 -6.82 -23.16 -3.39
N MET A 203 -6.55 -21.96 -3.92
CA MET A 203 -5.25 -21.53 -4.38
C MET A 203 -4.92 -20.18 -3.73
N VAL A 204 -3.65 -19.99 -3.42
CA VAL A 204 -3.12 -18.78 -2.81
C VAL A 204 -1.98 -18.17 -3.61
N SER A 205 -1.79 -16.88 -3.41
CA SER A 205 -0.75 -16.09 -4.03
C SER A 205 0.64 -16.39 -3.46
N GLY A 206 1.63 -16.23 -4.32
CA GLY A 206 3.02 -16.16 -3.92
C GLY A 206 3.91 -15.95 -5.14
N VAL A 207 5.19 -16.21 -4.96
CA VAL A 207 6.17 -16.33 -6.05
C VAL A 207 7.00 -17.59 -5.83
N PRO A 208 7.31 -18.34 -6.91
CA PRO A 208 8.14 -19.53 -6.79
C PRO A 208 9.56 -19.16 -6.35
N PRO A 209 10.41 -20.15 -6.01
CA PRO A 209 11.81 -19.91 -5.71
C PRO A 209 12.51 -19.06 -6.76
N ASP A 210 13.31 -18.11 -6.28
CA ASP A 210 14.11 -17.19 -7.10
C ASP A 210 15.50 -17.01 -6.49
N CYS A 211 16.32 -16.13 -7.06
CA CYS A 211 17.67 -15.87 -6.55
C CYS A 211 17.72 -15.23 -5.15
N PHE A 212 16.58 -14.82 -4.58
CA PHE A 212 16.45 -14.23 -3.25
C PHE A 212 15.87 -15.21 -2.22
N SER A 213 15.08 -16.21 -2.64
CA SER A 213 14.46 -17.19 -1.75
C SER A 213 14.46 -18.60 -2.33
N ASP A 214 15.16 -19.53 -1.66
CA ASP A 214 15.22 -20.94 -2.02
C ASP A 214 13.85 -21.64 -1.99
N ASP A 215 12.94 -21.17 -1.13
CA ASP A 215 11.57 -21.69 -0.96
C ASP A 215 10.51 -20.86 -1.71
N GLY A 216 10.90 -19.77 -2.36
CA GLY A 216 10.00 -18.75 -2.86
C GLY A 216 9.34 -17.96 -1.74
N GLN A 217 8.21 -17.31 -2.02
CA GLN A 217 7.45 -16.58 -1.01
C GLN A 217 5.99 -16.99 -1.08
N LEU A 218 5.46 -17.52 0.03
CA LEU A 218 4.05 -17.81 0.19
C LEU A 218 3.36 -16.63 0.87
N TRP A 219 2.57 -15.86 0.13
CA TRP A 219 1.89 -14.69 0.69
C TRP A 219 0.52 -15.03 1.27
N GLY A 220 -0.12 -16.10 0.79
CA GLY A 220 -1.34 -16.64 1.38
C GLY A 220 -2.63 -15.86 1.07
N THR A 221 -2.60 -14.88 0.17
CA THR A 221 -3.83 -14.17 -0.25
C THR A 221 -4.64 -14.98 -1.27
N PRO A 222 -5.98 -14.87 -1.28
CA PRO A 222 -6.82 -15.56 -2.25
C PRO A 222 -6.52 -15.12 -3.68
N ILE A 223 -6.61 -16.07 -4.61
CA ILE A 223 -6.46 -15.84 -6.05
C ILE A 223 -7.79 -15.39 -6.66
N PHE A 224 -7.74 -14.42 -7.57
CA PHE A 224 -8.89 -13.99 -8.35
C PHE A 224 -9.34 -15.06 -9.36
N ASP A 225 -10.65 -15.23 -9.52
CA ASP A 225 -11.23 -16.01 -10.61
C ASP A 225 -11.41 -15.10 -11.84
N PHE A 226 -10.39 -15.06 -12.70
CA PHE A 226 -10.43 -14.22 -13.91
C PHE A 226 -11.46 -14.68 -14.94
N GLU A 227 -11.87 -15.95 -14.93
CA GLU A 227 -12.93 -16.47 -15.82
C GLU A 227 -14.30 -15.94 -15.38
N VAL A 228 -14.54 -15.81 -14.07
CA VAL A 228 -15.73 -15.14 -13.53
C VAL A 228 -15.67 -13.65 -13.80
N MET A 229 -14.57 -12.98 -13.44
CA MET A 229 -14.41 -11.54 -13.62
C MET A 229 -14.58 -11.10 -15.08
N LYS A 230 -14.12 -11.90 -16.04
CA LYS A 230 -14.25 -11.56 -17.46
C LYS A 230 -15.72 -11.39 -17.90
N LYS A 231 -16.67 -12.08 -17.25
CA LYS A 231 -18.10 -12.04 -17.59
C LYS A 231 -18.74 -10.68 -17.31
N ASP A 232 -18.21 -9.92 -16.35
CA ASP A 232 -18.71 -8.59 -16.00
C ASP A 232 -17.76 -7.44 -16.43
N ASN A 233 -16.73 -7.76 -17.21
CA ASN A 233 -15.63 -6.86 -17.60
C ASN A 233 -14.78 -6.40 -16.40
N TYR A 234 -14.47 -7.33 -15.49
CA TYR A 234 -13.58 -7.13 -14.36
C TYR A 234 -14.06 -6.02 -13.42
N GLN A 235 -15.37 -5.93 -13.23
CA GLN A 235 -16.02 -4.77 -12.64
C GLN A 235 -15.48 -4.45 -11.24
N PHE A 236 -15.23 -5.48 -10.43
CA PHE A 236 -14.62 -5.36 -9.10
C PHE A 236 -13.24 -4.68 -9.14
N LEU A 237 -12.29 -5.20 -9.92
CA LEU A 237 -10.92 -4.65 -10.01
C LEU A 237 -10.92 -3.25 -10.64
N VAL A 238 -11.75 -3.03 -11.66
CA VAL A 238 -11.89 -1.74 -12.32
C VAL A 238 -12.41 -0.67 -11.34
N ASP A 239 -13.43 -0.98 -10.54
CA ASP A 239 -13.96 -0.04 -9.55
C ASP A 239 -12.99 0.22 -8.41
N ARG A 240 -12.30 -0.83 -7.94
CA ARG A 240 -11.25 -0.72 -6.92
C ARG A 240 -10.16 0.28 -7.34
N LEU A 241 -9.57 0.10 -8.53
CA LEU A 241 -8.54 1.02 -9.03
C LEU A 241 -9.09 2.43 -9.26
N GLY A 242 -10.30 2.52 -9.83
CA GLY A 242 -10.97 3.81 -10.05
C GLY A 242 -11.28 4.57 -8.77
N SER A 243 -11.60 3.88 -7.68
CA SER A 243 -11.85 4.48 -6.36
C SER A 243 -10.54 5.04 -5.77
N LEU A 244 -9.47 4.23 -5.77
CA LEU A 244 -8.14 4.64 -5.29
C LEU A 244 -7.57 5.83 -6.07
N ALA A 245 -7.72 5.82 -7.40
CA ALA A 245 -7.24 6.89 -8.28
C ALA A 245 -7.88 8.26 -8.02
N LYS A 246 -9.05 8.32 -7.36
CA LYS A 246 -9.69 9.59 -6.97
C LYS A 246 -8.97 10.31 -5.83
N THR A 247 -7.97 9.68 -5.21
CA THR A 247 -7.29 10.17 -4.00
C THR A 247 -5.80 10.43 -4.18
N CYS A 248 -5.26 10.27 -5.40
CA CYS A 248 -3.85 10.43 -5.73
C CYS A 248 -3.67 10.94 -7.17
N ASP A 249 -2.45 11.33 -7.54
CA ASP A 249 -2.14 11.80 -8.90
C ASP A 249 -1.65 10.67 -9.81
N TYR A 250 -0.96 9.68 -9.24
CA TYR A 250 -0.54 8.43 -9.89
C TYR A 250 -0.80 7.27 -8.94
N LEU A 251 -1.12 6.10 -9.49
CA LEU A 251 -1.27 4.85 -8.76
C LEU A 251 -0.22 3.85 -9.23
N ARG A 252 0.70 3.46 -8.35
CA ARG A 252 1.59 2.32 -8.57
C ARG A 252 0.77 1.04 -8.41
N LEU A 253 0.83 0.18 -9.42
CA LEU A 253 0.26 -1.16 -9.38
C LEU A 253 1.36 -2.09 -8.89
N ASP A 254 1.28 -2.48 -7.63
CA ASP A 254 2.14 -3.47 -7.03
C ASP A 254 1.97 -4.82 -7.72
N HIS A 255 3.04 -5.59 -7.86
CA HIS A 255 3.04 -6.89 -8.52
C HIS A 255 2.38 -6.87 -9.91
N PHE A 256 2.69 -5.85 -10.72
CA PHE A 256 2.06 -5.62 -12.03
C PHE A 256 2.11 -6.85 -12.92
N ARG A 257 3.15 -7.67 -12.79
CA ARG A 257 3.31 -8.91 -13.54
C ARG A 257 2.09 -9.82 -13.48
N ALA A 258 1.35 -9.83 -12.36
CA ALA A 258 0.16 -10.66 -12.19
C ALA A 258 -1.01 -10.30 -13.11
N PHE A 259 -1.00 -9.12 -13.73
CA PHE A 259 -1.94 -8.81 -14.81
C PHE A 259 -1.61 -9.58 -16.10
N ASP A 260 -0.36 -10.00 -16.33
CA ASP A 260 0.03 -10.82 -17.49
C ASP A 260 0.08 -12.31 -17.15
N THR A 261 0.82 -12.66 -16.10
CA THR A 261 1.05 -14.02 -15.64
C THR A 261 1.14 -13.99 -14.13
N TYR A 262 0.61 -14.95 -13.39
CA TYR A 262 0.68 -14.95 -11.92
C TYR A 262 0.95 -16.35 -11.39
N CYS A 263 1.56 -16.45 -10.21
CA CYS A 263 1.85 -17.73 -9.59
C CYS A 263 0.68 -18.14 -8.70
N VAL A 264 0.20 -19.37 -8.87
CA VAL A 264 -0.79 -20.01 -8.02
C VAL A 264 -0.15 -21.16 -7.25
N ILE A 265 -0.43 -21.22 -5.96
CA ILE A 265 0.08 -22.25 -5.05
C ILE A 265 -1.13 -22.91 -4.38
N PRO A 266 -1.22 -24.25 -4.31
CA PRO A 266 -2.26 -24.91 -3.52
C PRO A 266 -2.28 -24.41 -2.07
N ALA A 267 -3.47 -24.11 -1.53
CA ALA A 267 -3.57 -23.49 -0.20
C ALA A 267 -3.04 -24.38 0.94
N GLU A 268 -2.97 -25.68 0.73
CA GLU A 268 -2.41 -26.65 1.67
C GLU A 268 -0.88 -26.73 1.69
N ASP A 269 -0.19 -26.14 0.71
CA ASP A 269 1.27 -26.20 0.64
C ASP A 269 1.92 -25.26 1.67
N GLU A 270 2.99 -25.74 2.34
CA GLU A 270 3.72 -24.96 3.36
C GLU A 270 4.65 -23.88 2.75
N ASN A 271 4.94 -23.95 1.45
CA ASN A 271 5.84 -23.04 0.75
C ASN A 271 5.47 -22.92 -0.74
N ALA A 272 6.17 -22.04 -1.45
CA ALA A 272 5.85 -21.69 -2.83
C ALA A 272 6.56 -22.55 -3.90
N ARG A 273 7.29 -23.61 -3.51
CA ARG A 273 8.08 -24.43 -4.45
C ARG A 273 7.25 -25.09 -5.55
N ARG A 274 6.00 -25.43 -5.25
CA ARG A 274 5.06 -26.08 -6.16
C ARG A 274 4.18 -25.09 -6.94
N GLY A 275 4.47 -23.80 -6.82
CA GLY A 275 3.77 -22.75 -7.53
C GLY A 275 3.81 -22.96 -9.05
N LYS A 276 2.69 -22.63 -9.71
CA LYS A 276 2.56 -22.71 -11.17
C LYS A 276 2.22 -21.35 -11.73
N TRP A 277 2.78 -21.04 -12.90
CA TRP A 277 2.46 -19.83 -13.63
C TRP A 277 1.16 -20.03 -14.41
N GLU A 278 0.19 -19.15 -14.16
CA GLU A 278 -1.08 -19.04 -14.89
C GLU A 278 -1.14 -17.70 -15.65
N ILE A 279 -2.04 -17.61 -16.63
CA ILE A 279 -2.23 -16.40 -17.45
C ILE A 279 -3.21 -15.45 -16.76
N GLY A 280 -2.78 -14.21 -16.54
CA GLY A 280 -3.60 -13.13 -16.01
C GLY A 280 -4.56 -12.53 -17.05
N PRO A 281 -5.34 -11.49 -16.67
CA PRO A 281 -6.40 -10.95 -17.50
C PRO A 281 -5.89 -10.08 -18.68
N ARG A 282 -4.61 -9.67 -18.67
CA ARG A 282 -3.91 -8.97 -19.76
C ARG A 282 -4.70 -7.77 -20.31
N TYR A 283 -4.81 -7.69 -21.63
CA TYR A 283 -5.38 -6.57 -22.36
C TYR A 283 -6.87 -6.37 -22.04
N ASP A 284 -7.64 -7.45 -21.90
CA ASP A 284 -9.09 -7.37 -21.66
C ASP A 284 -9.41 -6.55 -20.39
N PHE A 285 -8.60 -6.71 -19.34
CA PHE A 285 -8.74 -5.91 -18.11
C PHE A 285 -8.38 -4.45 -18.32
N PHE A 286 -7.22 -4.15 -18.92
CA PHE A 286 -6.78 -2.77 -19.09
C PHE A 286 -7.67 -2.00 -20.08
N ASP A 287 -8.20 -2.66 -21.10
CA ASP A 287 -9.18 -2.08 -22.02
C ASP A 287 -10.47 -1.70 -21.27
N ALA A 288 -10.97 -2.56 -20.39
CA ALA A 288 -12.11 -2.25 -19.53
C ALA A 288 -11.82 -1.09 -18.57
N LEU A 289 -10.62 -1.08 -17.97
CA LEU A 289 -10.17 -0.03 -17.06
C LEU A 289 -10.09 1.33 -17.75
N TYR A 290 -9.37 1.44 -18.88
CA TYR A 290 -9.21 2.68 -19.62
C TYR A 290 -10.48 3.15 -20.30
N LYS A 291 -11.40 2.23 -20.66
CA LYS A 291 -12.73 2.61 -21.14
C LYS A 291 -13.53 3.34 -20.06
N LYS A 292 -13.45 2.91 -18.79
CA LYS A 292 -14.19 3.53 -17.68
C LYS A 292 -13.46 4.74 -17.10
N TYR A 293 -12.13 4.69 -17.04
CA TYR A 293 -11.27 5.70 -16.44
C TYR A 293 -10.14 6.10 -17.41
N PRO A 294 -10.43 6.83 -18.50
CA PRO A 294 -9.45 7.14 -19.54
C PRO A 294 -8.27 8.01 -19.05
N ASP A 295 -8.48 8.78 -17.98
CA ASP A 295 -7.48 9.68 -17.41
C ASP A 295 -6.68 9.05 -16.25
N ILE A 296 -6.90 7.77 -15.94
CA ILE A 296 -6.16 7.10 -14.87
C ILE A 296 -4.67 7.05 -15.20
N LYS A 297 -3.83 7.38 -14.21
CA LYS A 297 -2.37 7.39 -14.37
C LYS A 297 -1.75 6.28 -13.54
N LEU A 298 -1.21 5.30 -14.22
CA LEU A 298 -0.70 4.07 -13.61
C LEU A 298 0.82 4.01 -13.75
N ILE A 299 1.47 3.38 -12.78
CA ILE A 299 2.89 3.01 -12.78
C ILE A 299 2.95 1.50 -12.56
N ALA A 300 3.74 0.78 -13.34
CA ALA A 300 3.92 -0.65 -13.18
C ALA A 300 5.07 -0.93 -12.20
N GLU A 301 4.78 -1.68 -11.14
CA GLU A 301 5.82 -2.40 -10.38
C GLU A 301 6.21 -3.64 -11.17
N ASP A 302 7.27 -3.54 -11.95
CA ASP A 302 7.74 -4.57 -12.88
C ASP A 302 9.13 -5.09 -12.50
N LEU A 303 9.32 -5.40 -11.22
CA LEU A 303 10.56 -5.97 -10.70
C LEU A 303 10.54 -7.52 -10.72
N GLY A 304 11.72 -8.10 -10.55
CA GLY A 304 11.94 -9.54 -10.53
C GLY A 304 12.14 -10.13 -11.93
N ASP A 305 12.15 -11.46 -12.01
CA ASP A 305 12.30 -12.18 -13.26
C ASP A 305 10.95 -12.20 -14.01
N LEU A 306 10.89 -11.46 -15.12
CA LEU A 306 9.67 -11.23 -15.87
C LEU A 306 9.66 -11.97 -17.20
N PHE A 307 8.49 -12.49 -17.56
CA PHE A 307 8.24 -12.96 -18.93
C PHE A 307 8.11 -11.75 -19.87
N GLN A 308 8.48 -11.95 -21.14
CA GLN A 308 8.36 -10.92 -22.17
C GLN A 308 6.93 -10.34 -22.27
N GLY A 309 5.90 -11.17 -22.07
CA GLY A 309 4.50 -10.72 -22.08
C GLY A 309 4.19 -9.63 -21.05
N VAL A 310 4.87 -9.61 -19.90
CA VAL A 310 4.74 -8.54 -18.90
C VAL A 310 5.25 -7.21 -19.47
N HIS A 311 6.41 -7.23 -20.14
CA HIS A 311 6.96 -6.05 -20.79
C HIS A 311 6.09 -5.56 -21.94
N ASP A 312 5.59 -6.49 -22.76
CA ASP A 312 4.71 -6.18 -23.89
C ASP A 312 3.41 -5.51 -23.40
N LEU A 313 2.81 -6.04 -22.32
CA LEU A 313 1.62 -5.47 -21.70
C LEU A 313 1.88 -4.07 -21.14
N ARG A 314 2.98 -3.89 -20.38
CA ARG A 314 3.40 -2.59 -19.83
C ARG A 314 3.59 -1.56 -20.95
N ASP A 315 4.31 -1.93 -21.99
CA ASP A 315 4.72 -1.04 -23.08
C ASP A 315 3.53 -0.70 -24.00
N HIS A 316 2.60 -1.64 -24.21
CA HIS A 316 1.34 -1.40 -24.95
C HIS A 316 0.55 -0.23 -24.36
N TYR A 317 0.36 -0.23 -23.02
CA TYR A 317 -0.34 0.83 -22.32
C TYR A 317 0.58 1.99 -21.89
N LYS A 318 1.86 1.98 -22.32
CA LYS A 318 2.86 3.02 -22.04
C LYS A 318 3.02 3.32 -20.54
N LEU A 319 2.95 2.28 -19.72
CA LEU A 319 3.09 2.40 -18.28
C LEU A 319 4.56 2.63 -17.91
N PRO A 320 4.88 3.66 -17.10
CA PRO A 320 6.22 3.77 -16.50
C PRO A 320 6.53 2.53 -15.66
N GLY A 321 7.65 1.87 -15.96
CA GLY A 321 8.20 0.81 -15.11
C GLY A 321 9.10 1.36 -14.00
N MET A 322 9.76 0.47 -13.27
CA MET A 322 10.66 0.74 -12.17
C MET A 322 12.08 0.25 -12.47
N PHE A 323 13.06 0.88 -11.84
CA PHE A 323 14.47 0.49 -11.90
C PHE A 323 15.10 0.69 -10.52
N ILE A 324 15.65 -0.37 -9.94
CA ILE A 324 16.19 -0.37 -8.57
C ILE A 324 17.71 -0.46 -8.61
N MET A 325 18.37 0.59 -8.16
CA MET A 325 19.83 0.69 -8.24
C MET A 325 20.53 -0.40 -7.42
N GLU A 326 20.01 -0.77 -6.25
CA GLU A 326 20.59 -1.85 -5.42
C GLU A 326 20.71 -3.19 -6.15
N PHE A 327 19.83 -3.46 -7.13
CA PHE A 327 19.85 -4.67 -7.94
C PHE A 327 20.77 -4.52 -9.17
N CYS A 328 20.75 -3.35 -9.80
CA CYS A 328 21.36 -3.15 -11.11
C CYS A 328 22.78 -2.59 -11.09
N VAL A 329 23.23 -1.97 -9.99
CA VAL A 329 24.51 -1.24 -9.95
C VAL A 329 25.74 -2.12 -10.22
N PHE A 330 25.60 -3.45 -10.08
CA PHE A 330 26.65 -4.44 -10.35
C PHE A 330 26.67 -4.94 -11.79
N ASP A 331 25.68 -4.56 -12.60
CA ASP A 331 25.64 -4.84 -14.02
C ASP A 331 25.99 -3.57 -14.79
N ILE A 332 27.09 -3.60 -15.55
CA ILE A 332 27.53 -2.46 -16.35
C ILE A 332 26.62 -2.20 -17.56
N HIS A 333 25.80 -3.19 -17.96
CA HIS A 333 24.88 -3.11 -19.08
C HIS A 333 23.46 -2.72 -18.65
N ALA A 334 23.16 -2.76 -17.35
CA ALA A 334 21.87 -2.33 -16.83
C ALA A 334 21.77 -0.80 -16.86
N GLU A 335 20.94 -0.29 -17.75
CA GLU A 335 20.65 1.14 -17.89
C GLU A 335 19.15 1.42 -17.70
N SER A 336 18.85 2.47 -16.94
CA SER A 336 17.48 2.95 -16.79
C SER A 336 17.03 3.71 -18.04
N LYS A 337 15.74 3.61 -18.36
CA LYS A 337 15.11 4.33 -19.46
C LYS A 337 14.50 5.65 -18.96
N PRO A 338 14.47 6.71 -19.79
CA PRO A 338 13.78 7.97 -19.46
C PRO A 338 12.28 7.83 -19.12
N SER A 339 11.65 6.69 -19.43
CA SER A 339 10.27 6.38 -19.09
C SER A 339 10.10 5.72 -17.72
N GLN A 340 11.17 5.33 -17.03
CA GLN A 340 11.12 4.57 -15.77
C GLN A 340 11.24 5.46 -14.54
N LEU A 341 10.69 4.97 -13.43
CA LEU A 341 10.96 5.50 -12.09
C LEU A 341 12.20 4.80 -11.52
N VAL A 342 13.19 5.59 -11.11
CA VAL A 342 14.44 5.09 -10.53
C VAL A 342 14.44 5.26 -9.01
N TYR A 343 14.88 4.23 -8.31
CA TYR A 343 15.02 4.21 -6.86
C TYR A 343 16.42 3.69 -6.49
N PRO A 344 17.01 4.12 -5.36
CA PRO A 344 18.13 3.38 -4.79
C PRO A 344 17.65 1.99 -4.35
N GLY A 345 16.65 1.97 -3.47
CA GLY A 345 15.87 0.83 -3.00
C GLY A 345 14.44 1.28 -2.70
N THR A 346 13.52 0.33 -2.52
CA THR A 346 12.12 0.59 -2.14
C THR A 346 11.93 0.45 -0.63
N HIS A 347 10.69 0.30 -0.18
CA HIS A 347 10.37 -0.02 1.22
C HIS A 347 10.71 -1.47 1.62
N ASP A 348 10.86 -2.36 0.64
CA ASP A 348 11.24 -3.78 0.85
C ASP A 348 12.75 -3.99 0.90
N ASN A 349 13.51 -3.03 0.38
CA ASN A 349 14.96 -3.05 0.36
C ASN A 349 15.57 -2.69 1.73
N GLN A 350 16.85 -3.01 1.87
CA GLN A 350 17.66 -2.39 2.92
C GLN A 350 17.77 -0.88 2.67
N THR A 351 18.21 -0.15 3.69
CA THR A 351 18.74 1.21 3.45
C THR A 351 20.04 1.12 2.66
N LEU A 352 20.44 2.13 1.89
CA LEU A 352 21.73 2.09 1.19
C LEU A 352 22.92 1.87 2.14
N GLU A 353 22.88 2.44 3.34
CA GLU A 353 23.89 2.24 4.38
C GLU A 353 23.88 0.80 4.92
N GLY A 354 22.70 0.18 5.07
CA GLY A 354 22.56 -1.23 5.46
C GLY A 354 23.03 -2.18 4.35
N TRP A 355 22.49 -1.99 3.14
CA TRP A 355 22.86 -2.71 1.92
C TRP A 355 24.37 -2.72 1.72
N PHE A 356 25.02 -1.56 1.75
CA PHE A 356 26.46 -1.49 1.54
C PHE A 356 27.27 -2.22 2.62
N LYS A 357 26.81 -2.21 3.87
CA LYS A 357 27.46 -2.97 4.96
C LYS A 357 27.41 -4.47 4.68
N THR A 358 26.26 -4.98 4.24
CA THR A 358 26.03 -6.40 3.97
C THR A 358 26.65 -6.90 2.67
N LEU A 359 27.05 -5.99 1.76
CA LEU A 359 27.70 -6.39 0.51
C LEU A 359 28.97 -7.22 0.74
N PRO A 360 29.15 -8.31 -0.04
CA PRO A 360 30.37 -9.10 0.00
C PRO A 360 31.57 -8.31 -0.56
N PRO A 361 32.81 -8.73 -0.23
CA PRO A 361 34.02 -8.01 -0.64
C PRO A 361 34.15 -7.76 -2.15
N TRP A 362 33.71 -8.71 -2.99
CA TRP A 362 33.81 -8.56 -4.44
C TRP A 362 32.85 -7.49 -4.99
N ASN A 363 31.61 -7.39 -4.47
CA ASN A 363 30.69 -6.29 -4.80
C ASN A 363 31.25 -4.94 -4.37
N LYS A 364 31.90 -4.85 -3.20
CA LYS A 364 32.57 -3.61 -2.76
C LYS A 364 33.72 -3.22 -3.68
N THR A 365 34.52 -4.18 -4.16
CA THR A 365 35.57 -3.94 -5.15
C THR A 365 34.98 -3.49 -6.49
N PHE A 366 33.89 -4.11 -6.93
CA PHE A 366 33.17 -3.68 -8.13
C PHE A 366 32.74 -2.21 -8.04
N LEU A 367 32.13 -1.78 -6.93
CA LEU A 367 31.73 -0.38 -6.74
C LEU A 367 32.93 0.57 -6.74
N LYS A 368 34.08 0.19 -6.17
CA LYS A 368 35.31 1.00 -6.24
C LYS A 368 35.78 1.20 -7.69
N ASN A 369 35.67 0.16 -8.51
CA ASN A 369 36.05 0.23 -9.92
C ASN A 369 35.03 1.02 -10.75
N ARG A 370 33.73 0.87 -10.46
CA ARG A 370 32.65 1.63 -11.12
C ARG A 370 32.67 3.12 -10.76
N PHE A 371 33.06 3.45 -9.53
CA PHE A 371 33.13 4.81 -9.00
C PHE A 371 34.56 5.17 -8.55
N PRO A 372 35.53 5.24 -9.49
CA PRO A 372 36.93 5.41 -9.15
C PRO A 372 37.18 6.75 -8.43
N GLY A 373 37.99 6.70 -7.38
CA GLY A 373 38.34 7.88 -6.57
C GLY A 373 37.29 8.29 -5.53
N GLN A 374 36.11 7.67 -5.50
CA GLN A 374 35.10 7.94 -4.49
C GLN A 374 35.45 7.28 -3.16
N LYS A 375 35.57 8.08 -2.09
CA LYS A 375 35.80 7.59 -0.72
C LYS A 375 34.54 7.04 -0.07
N ASP A 376 33.40 7.66 -0.40
CA ASP A 376 32.09 7.31 0.12
C ASP A 376 31.26 6.66 -1.00
N LEU A 377 31.32 5.34 -1.08
CA LEU A 377 30.65 4.58 -2.14
C LEU A 377 29.13 4.60 -2.00
N VAL A 378 28.60 4.71 -0.78
CA VAL A 378 27.15 4.87 -0.55
C VAL A 378 26.68 6.18 -1.16
N LYS A 379 27.40 7.27 -0.90
CA LYS A 379 27.14 8.56 -1.54
C LYS A 379 27.26 8.48 -3.06
N ALA A 380 28.28 7.79 -3.59
CA ALA A 380 28.47 7.63 -5.02
C ALA A 380 27.29 6.90 -5.69
N VAL A 381 26.79 5.82 -5.07
CA VAL A 381 25.59 5.11 -5.54
C VAL A 381 24.35 6.02 -5.47
N PHE A 382 24.15 6.74 -4.37
CA PHE A 382 23.07 7.70 -4.23
C PHE A 382 23.09 8.77 -5.33
N GLU A 383 24.25 9.39 -5.59
CA GLU A 383 24.42 10.41 -6.63
C GLU A 383 24.28 9.80 -8.04
N HIS A 384 24.70 8.56 -8.24
CA HIS A 384 24.49 7.86 -9.50
C HIS A 384 22.99 7.65 -9.76
N THR A 385 22.23 7.14 -8.78
CA THR A 385 20.77 7.01 -8.83
C THR A 385 20.08 8.32 -9.21
N TRP A 386 20.56 9.45 -8.69
CA TRP A 386 20.01 10.78 -9.01
C TRP A 386 20.27 11.20 -10.47
N ASN A 387 21.37 10.76 -11.08
CA ASN A 387 21.83 11.27 -12.38
C ASN A 387 21.51 10.36 -13.57
N VAL A 388 21.03 9.13 -13.35
CA VAL A 388 20.66 8.24 -14.47
C VAL A 388 19.38 8.70 -15.18
N PRO A 389 19.22 8.40 -16.49
CA PRO A 389 18.03 8.76 -17.24
C PRO A 389 16.76 8.16 -16.61
N SER A 390 15.82 9.01 -16.22
CA SER A 390 14.58 8.57 -15.57
C SER A 390 13.45 9.58 -15.75
N LEU A 391 12.21 9.08 -15.67
CA LEU A 391 11.01 9.91 -15.61
C LEU A 391 10.89 10.60 -14.25
N MET A 392 11.15 9.84 -13.19
CA MET A 392 11.19 10.31 -11.81
C MET A 392 12.28 9.55 -11.06
N THR A 393 12.98 10.24 -10.16
CA THR A 393 13.86 9.58 -9.19
C THR A 393 13.27 9.75 -7.80
N ILE A 394 13.03 8.64 -7.11
CA ILE A 394 12.39 8.63 -5.80
C ILE A 394 13.38 8.06 -4.79
N PHE A 395 13.60 8.79 -3.70
CA PHE A 395 14.49 8.37 -2.62
C PHE A 395 13.69 8.10 -1.35
N PRO A 396 13.88 6.94 -0.71
CA PRO A 396 13.43 6.71 0.65
C PRO A 396 14.00 7.79 1.59
N LEU A 397 13.21 8.19 2.57
CA LEU A 397 13.64 9.21 3.52
C LEU A 397 14.83 8.74 4.37
N GLN A 398 14.95 7.44 4.58
CA GLN A 398 16.06 6.79 5.27
C GLN A 398 17.39 7.08 4.58
N ASP A 399 17.44 6.99 3.25
CA ASP A 399 18.65 7.22 2.46
C ASP A 399 19.01 8.70 2.40
N LEU A 400 18.01 9.58 2.27
CA LEU A 400 18.21 11.03 2.39
C LEU A 400 18.83 11.44 3.74
N LEU A 401 18.59 10.63 4.79
CA LEU A 401 19.09 10.82 6.14
C LEU A 401 20.32 9.97 6.47
N ARG A 402 20.78 9.13 5.54
CA ARG A 402 21.87 8.16 5.74
C ARG A 402 21.70 7.29 6.98
N LEU A 403 20.49 6.75 7.16
CA LEU A 403 20.19 5.81 8.23
C LEU A 403 20.57 4.39 7.83
N ASP A 404 20.91 3.56 8.81
CA ASP A 404 21.11 2.12 8.61
C ASP A 404 19.79 1.33 8.79
N ASP A 405 19.86 0.00 8.70
CA ASP A 405 18.68 -0.88 8.71
C ASP A 405 17.88 -0.91 10.01
N ARG A 406 18.30 -0.19 11.06
CA ARG A 406 17.38 0.15 12.16
C ARG A 406 16.20 0.99 11.66
N ALA A 407 16.33 1.60 10.49
CA ALA A 407 15.31 2.36 9.79
C ALA A 407 14.68 1.62 8.59
N ARG A 408 15.06 0.36 8.34
CA ARG A 408 14.45 -0.45 7.27
C ARG A 408 12.94 -0.58 7.52
N LEU A 409 12.15 -0.40 6.46
CA LEU A 409 10.71 -0.34 6.60
C LEU A 409 10.05 -1.71 6.57
N ASN A 410 10.51 -2.62 5.70
CA ASN A 410 10.02 -3.98 5.61
C ASN A 410 11.15 -4.98 5.36
N TRP A 411 11.01 -6.18 5.94
CA TRP A 411 11.81 -7.37 5.69
C TRP A 411 10.90 -8.41 5.01
N PRO A 412 10.92 -8.49 3.66
CA PRO A 412 10.16 -9.49 2.93
C PRO A 412 10.39 -10.90 3.48
N GLY A 413 9.33 -11.72 3.51
CA GLY A 413 9.34 -13.07 4.10
C GLY A 413 9.19 -13.11 5.63
N THR A 414 9.00 -11.98 6.30
CA THR A 414 8.74 -11.93 7.75
C THR A 414 7.41 -11.24 8.06
N VAL A 415 6.78 -11.58 9.19
CA VAL A 415 5.46 -11.05 9.59
C VAL A 415 5.57 -10.27 10.90
N GLY A 416 4.91 -9.11 10.96
CA GLY A 416 4.87 -8.27 12.15
C GLY A 416 6.17 -7.49 12.39
N SER A 417 6.42 -7.13 13.66
CA SER A 417 7.59 -6.33 14.03
C SER A 417 8.91 -7.01 13.63
N PRO A 418 9.89 -6.28 13.04
CA PRO A 418 9.97 -4.82 12.98
C PRO A 418 9.29 -4.17 11.76
N ASN A 419 8.62 -4.91 10.89
CA ASN A 419 8.04 -4.38 9.66
C ASN A 419 7.01 -3.29 9.94
N TRP A 420 7.02 -2.26 9.11
CA TRP A 420 6.09 -1.13 9.11
C TRP A 420 6.13 -0.28 10.38
N THR A 421 7.03 -0.58 11.33
CA THR A 421 7.08 0.14 12.60
C THR A 421 7.93 1.41 12.53
N TRP A 422 8.90 1.53 11.61
CA TRP A 422 9.82 2.66 11.61
C TRP A 422 9.10 4.01 11.43
N LYS A 423 9.47 4.99 12.27
CA LYS A 423 9.03 6.38 12.17
C LYS A 423 10.15 7.35 12.50
N LEU A 424 10.05 8.55 11.93
CA LEU A 424 10.92 9.66 12.30
C LEU A 424 10.69 10.05 13.77
N LYS A 425 11.79 10.26 14.48
CA LYS A 425 11.78 10.68 15.90
C LYS A 425 11.08 12.03 16.09
N ASP A 426 11.43 13.01 15.27
CA ASP A 426 10.88 14.36 15.28
C ASP A 426 11.21 15.06 13.96
N THR A 427 10.72 16.28 13.73
CA THR A 427 10.95 17.05 12.50
C THR A 427 12.33 17.72 12.41
N SER A 428 13.24 17.52 13.37
CA SER A 428 14.60 18.08 13.33
C SER A 428 15.43 17.52 12.17
N TRP A 429 15.04 16.38 11.60
CA TRP A 429 15.62 15.81 10.38
C TRP A 429 15.66 16.81 9.22
N VAL A 430 14.69 17.75 9.18
CA VAL A 430 14.62 18.82 8.19
C VAL A 430 15.89 19.67 8.15
N LYS A 431 16.58 19.84 9.29
CA LYS A 431 17.85 20.58 9.39
C LYS A 431 19.06 19.73 9.00
N LYS A 432 18.92 18.40 9.02
CA LYS A 432 20.00 17.43 8.76
C LYS A 432 20.16 17.13 7.27
N ILE A 433 19.08 17.20 6.50
CA ILE A 433 19.14 17.07 5.04
C ILE A 433 19.67 18.38 4.45
N LYS A 434 20.98 18.43 4.24
CA LYS A 434 21.66 19.45 3.43
C LYS A 434 21.92 18.85 2.05
N LEU A 435 20.87 18.62 1.27
CA LEU A 435 21.04 18.23 -0.13
C LEU A 435 21.21 19.50 -0.96
N GLY A 436 22.40 19.67 -1.55
CA GLY A 436 22.79 20.82 -2.37
C GLY A 436 23.83 21.73 -1.72
N GLN A 437 25.09 21.28 -1.71
CA GLN A 437 26.15 22.01 -2.43
C GLN A 437 26.61 21.11 -3.56
#